data_AF-A0A0L8JJL6-F1
#
_entry.id   AF-A0A0L8JJL6-F1
#
_cell.length_a   1.000
_cell.length_b   1.000
_cell.length_c   1.000
_cell.angle_alpha   90.00
_cell.angle_beta   90.00
_cell.angle_gamma   90.00
#
_symmetry.space_group_name_H-M   'P 1'
#
loop_
_entity.id
_entity.type
_entity.pdbx_description
1 polymer ?
#
loop_
_entity_poly.entity_id
_entity_poly.type
_entity_poly.pdbx_seq_one_letter_code
_entity_poly.pdbx_strand_id
1 'polypeptide(L)'
;MSERTAQIIVTLMLAAGVLTGCTESDTGSAEADTGGARAVRSTPAVRTIPFDLLTHCGIDEARIGSTYFEAETPLSNGSGSPPEGWDNPTQRGTMTLKSETEAVFTDDAGHEVIFRARPGASAFKRICA
;
A
#
# COMPACT_ATOMS: atom_id res chain seq x y z
N MET A 1 -16.53 3.20 44.82
CA MET A 1 -16.98 1.81 45.01
C MET A 1 -15.86 0.92 44.49
N SER A 2 -15.09 0.37 45.41
CA SER A 2 -13.92 -0.47 45.13
C SER A 2 -14.32 -1.91 44.79
N GLU A 3 -13.53 -2.50 43.90
CA GLU A 3 -13.11 -3.91 43.85
C GLU A 3 -14.16 -5.00 43.59
N ARG A 4 -13.99 -5.72 42.47
CA ARG A 4 -14.03 -7.19 42.45
C ARG A 4 -12.93 -7.78 41.57
N THR A 5 -11.92 -8.24 42.28
CA THR A 5 -10.88 -9.23 42.00
C THR A 5 -11.37 -10.53 41.34
N ALA A 6 -10.43 -11.17 40.62
CA ALA A 6 -10.27 -12.61 40.28
C ALA A 6 -10.10 -12.77 38.75
N GLN A 7 -8.90 -12.79 38.15
CA GLN A 7 -7.73 -13.68 38.32
C GLN A 7 -8.00 -15.14 37.89
N ILE A 8 -6.97 -15.74 37.27
CA ILE A 8 -6.71 -17.16 36.93
C ILE A 8 -7.49 -17.67 35.67
N ILE A 9 -6.95 -18.35 34.64
CA ILE A 9 -5.91 -19.38 34.53
C ILE A 9 -5.21 -19.35 33.14
N VAL A 10 -3.89 -19.49 33.19
CA VAL A 10 -2.95 -19.79 32.10
C VAL A 10 -3.17 -21.22 31.60
N THR A 11 -3.27 -21.43 30.29
CA THR A 11 -2.94 -22.74 29.70
C THR A 11 -2.13 -22.57 28.44
N LEU A 12 -0.83 -22.78 28.60
CA LEU A 12 0.21 -22.81 27.58
C LEU A 12 0.20 -24.22 26.97
N MET A 13 -0.18 -24.39 25.70
CA MET A 13 0.06 -25.64 24.98
C MET A 13 1.19 -25.43 23.98
N LEU A 14 2.41 -25.85 24.38
CA LEU A 14 3.49 -26.11 23.44
C LEU A 14 3.25 -27.48 22.79
N ALA A 15 3.02 -27.50 21.49
CA ALA A 15 3.18 -28.70 20.68
C ALA A 15 4.47 -28.54 19.85
N ALA A 16 5.56 -29.14 20.32
CA ALA A 16 6.77 -29.33 19.54
C ALA A 16 6.58 -30.56 18.63
N GLY A 17 6.32 -30.33 17.34
CA GLY A 17 6.32 -31.38 16.32
C GLY A 17 7.59 -31.30 15.50
N VAL A 18 8.56 -32.18 15.78
CA VAL A 18 9.68 -32.47 14.89
C VAL A 18 9.35 -33.75 14.16
N LEU A 19 9.13 -33.68 12.85
CA LEU A 19 9.20 -34.84 11.95
C LEU A 19 10.03 -34.47 10.72
N THR A 20 11.17 -35.13 10.65
CA THR A 20 12.15 -35.25 9.58
C THR A 20 11.50 -35.79 8.31
N GLY A 21 11.69 -35.13 7.17
CA GLY A 21 11.34 -35.63 5.84
C GLY A 21 12.52 -35.46 4.89
N CYS A 22 12.95 -36.56 4.29
CA CYS A 22 14.17 -36.69 3.49
C CYS A 22 14.08 -36.01 2.12
N THR A 23 15.25 -35.55 1.68
CA THR A 23 15.66 -35.10 0.35
C THR A 23 15.26 -36.08 -0.76
N GLU A 24 14.45 -35.64 -1.72
CA GLU A 24 14.40 -36.24 -3.06
C GLU A 24 15.50 -35.59 -3.93
N SER A 25 16.54 -36.38 -4.19
CA SER A 25 17.59 -36.07 -5.14
C SER A 25 17.06 -36.32 -6.55
N ASP A 26 16.49 -35.31 -7.21
CA ASP A 26 16.33 -35.38 -8.66
C ASP A 26 17.66 -34.99 -9.32
N THR A 27 18.50 -36.00 -9.53
CA THR A 27 19.69 -35.89 -10.37
C THR A 27 19.23 -35.97 -11.83
N GLY A 28 18.70 -34.84 -12.33
CA GLY A 28 18.56 -34.57 -13.74
C GLY A 28 19.84 -33.94 -14.26
N SER A 29 20.70 -34.74 -14.89
CA SER A 29 21.92 -34.27 -15.54
C SER A 29 21.63 -33.27 -16.66
N ALA A 30 22.24 -32.09 -16.53
CA ALA A 30 22.79 -31.23 -17.57
C ALA A 30 22.00 -31.05 -18.89
N GLU A 31 21.39 -29.88 -19.04
CA GLU A 31 21.49 -29.11 -20.29
C GLU A 31 21.89 -27.68 -19.94
N ALA A 32 22.99 -27.22 -20.54
CA ALA A 32 23.48 -25.86 -20.40
C ALA A 32 22.53 -24.92 -21.17
N ASP A 33 21.66 -24.20 -20.45
CA ASP A 33 20.97 -23.04 -21.02
C ASP A 33 21.60 -21.76 -20.46
N THR A 34 22.25 -21.04 -21.36
CA THR A 34 22.97 -19.80 -21.08
C THR A 34 21.97 -18.67 -20.91
N GLY A 35 21.95 -18.08 -19.72
CA GLY A 35 21.72 -16.64 -19.57
C GLY A 35 20.31 -16.16 -19.91
N GLY A 36 19.37 -16.45 -19.03
CA GLY A 36 18.07 -15.81 -19.07
C GLY A 36 17.30 -16.04 -17.79
N ALA A 37 17.77 -15.49 -16.66
CA ALA A 37 16.93 -15.32 -15.48
C ALA A 37 15.79 -14.36 -15.87
N ARG A 38 14.75 -14.93 -16.50
CA ARG A 38 13.47 -14.27 -16.69
C ARG A 38 12.98 -14.06 -15.26
N ALA A 39 13.17 -12.84 -14.77
CA ALA A 39 12.59 -12.40 -13.51
C ALA A 39 11.15 -12.89 -13.50
N VAL A 40 10.86 -13.86 -12.63
CA VAL A 40 9.49 -14.30 -12.38
C VAL A 40 8.83 -13.05 -11.84
N ARG A 41 8.14 -12.30 -12.71
CA ARG A 41 7.37 -11.13 -12.30
C ARG A 41 6.28 -11.69 -11.41
N SER A 42 6.47 -11.60 -10.10
CA SER A 42 5.38 -11.75 -9.16
C SER A 42 4.31 -10.75 -9.58
N THR A 43 3.11 -11.24 -9.86
CA THR A 43 1.98 -10.35 -10.12
C THR A 43 1.83 -9.45 -8.88
N PRO A 44 1.83 -8.11 -9.03
CA PRO A 44 1.65 -7.23 -7.89
C PRO A 44 0.32 -7.56 -7.22
N ALA A 45 0.36 -7.91 -5.93
CA ALA A 45 -0.86 -8.13 -5.17
C ALA A 45 -1.59 -6.78 -5.01
N VAL A 46 -2.89 -6.79 -5.28
CA VAL A 46 -3.76 -5.66 -4.92
C VAL A 46 -3.73 -5.52 -3.40
N ARG A 47 -3.49 -4.30 -2.91
CA ARG A 47 -3.45 -4.01 -1.48
C ARG A 47 -4.25 -2.78 -1.14
N THR A 48 -4.87 -2.80 0.02
CA THR A 48 -5.74 -1.74 0.51
C THR A 48 -5.16 -1.22 1.83
N ILE A 49 -5.04 0.10 1.96
CA ILE A 49 -4.34 0.75 3.07
C ILE A 49 -5.20 1.93 3.56
N PRO A 50 -5.46 2.07 4.87
CA PRO A 50 -5.98 3.31 5.43
C PRO A 50 -5.06 4.48 5.05
N PHE A 51 -5.63 5.59 4.60
CA PHE A 51 -4.84 6.67 4.03
C PHE A 51 -5.44 8.03 4.40
N ASP A 52 -4.61 8.92 4.93
CA ASP A 52 -4.93 10.33 5.10
C ASP A 52 -4.36 11.08 3.89
N LEU A 53 -5.20 11.36 2.89
CA LEU A 53 -4.81 12.06 1.67
C LEU A 53 -4.61 13.54 1.97
N LEU A 54 -3.46 14.11 1.61
CA LEU A 54 -3.20 15.54 1.76
C LEU A 54 -3.99 16.32 0.71
N THR A 55 -4.90 17.18 1.18
CA THR A 55 -5.83 17.97 0.36
C THR A 55 -5.60 19.47 0.48
N HIS A 56 -4.82 19.91 1.46
CA HIS A 56 -4.60 21.32 1.83
C HIS A 56 -4.33 22.26 0.63
N CYS A 57 -3.52 21.82 -0.34
CA CYS A 57 -3.14 22.61 -1.52
C CYS A 57 -3.78 22.09 -2.82
N GLY A 58 -4.92 21.41 -2.71
CA GLY A 58 -5.47 20.56 -3.75
C GLY A 58 -4.86 19.15 -3.72
N ILE A 59 -5.32 18.32 -4.64
CA ILE A 59 -4.93 16.91 -4.75
C ILE A 59 -4.17 16.76 -6.07
N ASP A 60 -2.84 16.76 -5.99
CA ASP A 60 -1.93 16.61 -7.14
C ASP A 60 -1.11 15.33 -7.03
N GLU A 61 -0.65 14.99 -5.82
CA GLU A 61 0.26 13.88 -5.59
C GLU A 61 0.02 13.17 -4.27
N ALA A 62 0.39 11.89 -4.23
CA ALA A 62 0.38 11.07 -3.04
C ALA A 62 1.66 10.25 -2.96
N ARG A 63 2.24 10.14 -1.76
CA ARG A 63 3.34 9.21 -1.51
C ARG A 63 2.80 7.97 -0.83
N ILE A 64 2.98 6.82 -1.48
CA ILE A 64 2.49 5.54 -0.96
C ILE A 64 3.68 4.59 -0.81
N GLY A 65 4.05 4.31 0.44
CA GLY A 65 5.33 3.70 0.76
C GLY A 65 6.48 4.60 0.32
N SER A 66 7.37 4.09 -0.53
CA SER A 66 8.50 4.84 -1.11
C SER A 66 8.20 5.48 -2.47
N THR A 67 7.04 5.18 -3.07
CA THR A 67 6.72 5.59 -4.45
C THR A 67 5.87 6.85 -4.45
N TYR A 68 6.22 7.79 -5.31
CA TYR A 68 5.42 8.98 -5.57
C TYR A 68 4.45 8.71 -6.71
N PHE A 69 3.19 9.05 -6.50
CA PHE A 69 2.15 8.98 -7.49
C PHE A 69 1.57 10.38 -7.72
N GLU A 70 1.11 10.61 -8.94
CA GLU A 70 0.41 11.81 -9.37
C GLU A 70 -1.05 11.49 -9.69
N ALA A 71 -1.95 12.37 -9.29
CA ALA A 71 -3.35 12.27 -9.65
C ALA A 71 -3.49 12.36 -11.18
N GLU A 72 -4.21 11.42 -11.78
CA GLU A 72 -4.48 11.43 -13.22
C GLU A 72 -5.22 12.71 -13.64
N THR A 73 -6.08 13.22 -12.76
CA THR A 73 -6.66 14.56 -12.85
C THR A 73 -6.43 15.30 -11.53
N PRO A 74 -5.52 16.30 -11.50
CA PRO A 74 -5.34 17.13 -10.32
C PRO A 74 -6.61 17.89 -9.94
N LEU A 75 -6.95 17.91 -8.65
CA LEU A 75 -8.17 18.56 -8.15
C LEU A 75 -7.84 19.78 -7.28
N SER A 76 -8.44 20.92 -7.59
CA SER A 76 -8.33 22.14 -6.77
C SER A 76 -9.55 23.04 -6.99
N ASN A 77 -9.85 23.90 -6.01
CA ASN A 77 -10.81 25.00 -6.18
C ASN A 77 -10.24 26.21 -6.96
N GLY A 78 -9.01 26.11 -7.47
CA GLY A 78 -8.35 27.17 -8.24
C GLY A 78 -7.59 28.21 -7.40
N SER A 79 -7.68 28.15 -6.07
CA SER A 79 -6.97 29.04 -5.14
C SER A 79 -5.91 28.31 -4.30
N GLY A 80 -5.49 27.12 -4.72
CA GLY A 80 -4.55 26.29 -3.93
C GLY A 80 -5.22 25.70 -2.69
N SER A 81 -6.48 25.31 -2.80
CA SER A 81 -7.25 24.63 -1.75
C SER A 81 -8.04 23.48 -2.37
N PRO A 82 -8.51 22.52 -1.55
CA PRO A 82 -9.27 21.41 -2.10
C PRO A 82 -10.62 21.87 -2.65
N PRO A 83 -11.23 21.10 -3.58
CA PRO A 83 -12.60 21.35 -4.03
C PRO A 83 -13.60 21.29 -2.88
N GLU A 84 -14.81 21.85 -3.09
CA GLU A 84 -15.92 21.67 -2.16
C GLU A 84 -16.21 20.17 -1.93
N GLY A 85 -16.59 19.82 -0.70
CA GLY A 85 -16.87 18.44 -0.30
C GLY A 85 -15.68 17.70 0.31
N TRP A 86 -14.45 18.21 0.13
CA TRP A 86 -13.24 17.61 0.70
C TRP A 86 -12.85 18.25 2.04
N ASP A 87 -12.39 17.42 2.98
CA ASP A 87 -11.76 17.88 4.22
C ASP A 87 -10.45 18.65 3.93
N ASN A 88 -10.02 19.48 4.88
CA ASN A 88 -8.79 20.27 4.82
C ASN A 88 -8.15 20.31 6.23
N PRO A 89 -6.89 19.89 6.43
CA PRO A 89 -5.83 19.69 5.42
C PRO A 89 -5.73 18.29 4.82
N THR A 90 -6.50 17.34 5.33
CA THR A 90 -6.42 15.95 4.92
C THR A 90 -7.80 15.31 4.85
N GLN A 91 -8.02 14.45 3.85
CA GLN A 91 -9.18 13.59 3.74
C GLN A 91 -8.83 12.17 4.16
N ARG A 92 -9.54 11.63 5.14
CA ARG A 92 -9.41 10.22 5.50
C ARG A 92 -10.14 9.35 4.50
N GLY A 93 -9.49 8.29 4.06
CA GLY A 93 -10.10 7.27 3.23
C GLY A 93 -9.21 6.04 3.12
N THR A 94 -9.31 5.40 1.97
CA THR A 94 -8.64 4.14 1.67
C THR A 94 -7.90 4.27 0.35
N MET A 95 -6.61 3.93 0.36
CA MET A 95 -5.81 3.82 -0.85
C MET A 95 -5.70 2.36 -1.26
N THR A 96 -6.19 2.04 -2.46
CA THR A 96 -6.06 0.71 -3.07
C THR A 96 -5.01 0.73 -4.16
N LEU A 97 -3.88 0.07 -3.96
CA LEU A 97 -2.90 -0.14 -5.02
C LEU A 97 -3.35 -1.30 -5.90
N LYS A 98 -3.71 -0.96 -7.13
CA LYS A 98 -4.16 -1.91 -8.16
C LYS A 98 -2.96 -2.58 -8.83
N SER A 99 -1.84 -1.86 -8.95
CA SER A 99 -0.58 -2.36 -9.50
C SER A 99 0.61 -1.58 -8.92
N GLU A 100 1.82 -1.79 -9.44
CA GLU A 100 2.98 -0.94 -9.12
C GLU A 100 2.82 0.49 -9.64
N THR A 101 1.97 0.69 -10.65
CA THR A 101 1.85 1.96 -11.39
C THR A 101 0.50 2.65 -11.22
N GLU A 102 -0.46 2.02 -10.55
CA GLU A 102 -1.81 2.54 -10.36
C GLU A 102 -2.27 2.36 -8.91
N ALA A 103 -2.78 3.45 -8.33
CA ALA A 103 -3.45 3.46 -7.04
C ALA A 103 -4.77 4.25 -7.15
N VAL A 104 -5.76 3.87 -6.35
CA VAL A 104 -7.07 4.54 -6.30
C VAL A 104 -7.38 4.88 -4.86
N PHE A 105 -7.62 6.17 -4.58
CA PHE A 105 -8.15 6.63 -3.32
C PHE A 105 -9.68 6.65 -3.37
N THR A 106 -10.32 6.16 -2.30
CA THR A 106 -11.77 6.25 -2.10
C THR A 106 -12.12 6.58 -0.65
N ASP A 107 -13.23 7.27 -0.40
CA ASP A 107 -13.75 7.52 0.96
C ASP A 107 -15.27 7.30 1.07
N ASP A 108 -15.79 7.45 2.29
CA ASP A 108 -17.22 7.27 2.60
C ASP A 108 -18.11 8.40 2.05
N ALA A 109 -17.51 9.53 1.64
CA ALA A 109 -18.22 10.63 0.98
C ALA A 109 -18.42 10.35 -0.54
N GLY A 110 -17.83 9.26 -1.06
CA GLY A 110 -17.95 8.85 -2.45
C GLY A 110 -16.93 9.50 -3.36
N HIS A 111 -15.87 10.10 -2.82
CA HIS A 111 -14.78 10.59 -3.64
C HIS A 111 -13.98 9.43 -4.22
N GLU A 112 -13.49 9.60 -5.45
CA GLU A 112 -12.54 8.69 -6.09
C GLU A 112 -11.45 9.50 -6.77
N VAL A 113 -10.18 9.13 -6.55
CA VAL A 113 -9.03 9.73 -7.23
C VAL A 113 -8.09 8.64 -7.70
N ILE A 114 -7.84 8.61 -9.01
CA ILE A 114 -6.88 7.70 -9.63
C ILE A 114 -5.51 8.35 -9.64
N PHE A 115 -4.51 7.59 -9.23
CA PHE A 115 -3.11 8.00 -9.15
C PHE A 115 -2.22 7.11 -10.01
N ARG A 116 -1.28 7.72 -10.73
CA ARG A 116 -0.26 7.07 -11.56
C ARG A 116 1.12 7.23 -10.93
N ALA A 117 1.87 6.14 -10.84
CA ALA A 117 3.24 6.22 -10.33
C ALA A 117 4.07 7.15 -11.23
N ARG A 118 4.93 7.96 -10.61
CA ARG A 118 5.91 8.81 -11.30
C ARG A 118 7.27 8.11 -11.32
N PRO A 119 7.67 7.47 -12.45
CA PRO A 119 8.93 6.75 -12.50
C PRO A 119 10.12 7.67 -12.24
N GLY A 120 11.03 7.24 -11.36
CA GLY A 120 12.23 8.00 -11.01
C GLY A 120 12.02 9.20 -10.09
N ALA A 121 10.79 9.47 -9.62
CA ALA A 121 10.54 10.54 -8.66
C ALA A 121 11.13 10.21 -7.28
N SER A 122 11.90 11.15 -6.73
CA SER A 122 12.45 11.10 -5.37
C SER A 122 11.79 12.10 -4.40
N ALA A 123 10.97 13.02 -4.94
CA ALA A 123 10.27 14.05 -4.21
C ALA A 123 8.94 14.41 -4.88
N PHE A 124 8.06 15.07 -4.13
CA PHE A 124 6.88 15.77 -4.66
C PHE A 124 7.30 16.83 -5.68
N LYS A 125 6.49 17.05 -6.72
CA LYS A 125 6.63 18.14 -7.69
C LYS A 125 6.58 19.51 -7.01
N ARG A 126 5.66 19.65 -6.05
CA ARG A 126 5.37 20.89 -5.33
C ARG A 126 4.64 20.54 -4.03
N ILE A 127 4.92 21.29 -2.97
CA ILE A 127 4.21 21.12 -1.68
C ILE A 127 2.91 21.94 -1.73
N CYS A 128 3.02 23.21 -2.09
CA CYS A 128 1.92 24.12 -2.39
C CYS A 128 2.33 24.99 -3.58
N ALA A 129 1.35 25.46 -4.35
CA ALA A 129 1.54 26.39 -5.46
C ALA A 129 1.01 27.77 -5.10
#